data_AF-A0A140L6C3-F1
#
_entry.id   AF-A0A140L6C3-F1
#
_cell.length_a   1.000
_cell.length_b   1.000
_cell.length_c   1.000
_cell.angle_alpha   90.00
_cell.angle_beta   90.00
_cell.angle_gamma   90.00
#
_symmetry.space_group_name_H-M   'P 1'
#
loop_
_entity.id
_entity.type
_entity.pdbx_description
1 polymer ?
#
loop_
_entity_poly.entity_id
_entity_poly.type
_entity_poly.pdbx_seq_one_letter_code
_entity_poly.pdbx_strand_id
1 'polypeptide(L)'
;MNCCNQGSKKSLLGKILGRSHGDSKISEKQIFKRKMVLVGTPNVGKSVIFNRLTGAYATVSNYPGTTVEVFKGTCRIGGELFEVVDTPGMYSLMPITEEERVTRTLLLNEKPDIVLHVVDAKNLERMLSMTLQLKEAGLPVMLVVNMMDEAQQIGREIDIEKLEALIGIPVVGTSAALNRGMDLLRKKVAQYVKKRAA
;
A
#
# COMPACT_ATOMS: atom_id res chain seq x y z
N MET A 1 36.17 50.29 -43.49
CA MET A 1 34.72 50.25 -43.81
C MET A 1 33.98 49.54 -42.69
N ASN A 2 33.16 50.34 -42.03
CA ASN A 2 32.15 50.15 -40.97
C ASN A 2 31.87 48.78 -40.34
N CYS A 3 32.15 48.73 -39.03
CA CYS A 3 31.38 48.02 -38.01
C CYS A 3 30.11 48.82 -37.62
N CYS A 4 29.07 48.07 -37.22
CA CYS A 4 28.00 48.38 -36.26
C CYS A 4 27.33 49.77 -36.25
N ASN A 5 25.99 49.81 -36.34
CA ASN A 5 25.07 49.91 -35.19
C ASN A 5 23.66 50.35 -35.65
N GLN A 6 22.69 50.23 -34.73
CA GLN A 6 21.27 50.63 -34.72
C GLN A 6 20.33 49.44 -34.99
N GLY A 7 19.47 48.97 -34.08
CA GLY A 7 19.03 49.48 -32.77
C GLY A 7 17.52 49.26 -32.67
N SER A 8 17.03 48.54 -31.66
CA SER A 8 15.62 48.67 -31.24
C SER A 8 15.38 48.11 -29.84
N LYS A 9 15.02 49.03 -28.94
CA LYS A 9 14.08 48.92 -27.82
C LYS A 9 14.30 47.78 -26.81
N LYS A 10 15.11 48.12 -25.79
CA LYS A 10 15.03 47.52 -24.45
C LYS A 10 13.60 47.66 -23.91
N SER A 11 12.90 46.53 -23.79
CA SER A 11 11.68 46.40 -23.02
C SER A 11 11.93 46.75 -21.55
N LEU A 12 11.12 47.69 -21.05
CA LEU A 12 11.11 48.23 -19.70
C LEU A 12 10.74 47.21 -18.60
N LEU A 13 10.49 45.94 -18.95
CA LEU A 13 10.09 44.89 -18.00
C LEU A 13 11.26 44.24 -17.23
N GLY A 14 12.51 44.48 -17.63
CA GLY A 14 13.69 43.90 -16.99
C GLY A 14 14.16 44.55 -15.69
N LYS A 15 13.49 45.61 -15.20
CA LYS A 15 13.94 46.41 -14.03
C LYS A 15 13.09 46.26 -12.76
N ILE A 16 12.02 45.47 -12.77
CA ILE A 16 11.17 45.23 -11.58
C ILE A 16 11.54 43.92 -10.85
N LEU A 17 12.34 43.04 -11.47
CA LEU A 17 12.83 41.82 -10.83
C LEU A 17 14.27 41.97 -10.35
N GLY A 18 14.43 42.76 -9.29
CA GLY A 18 15.65 42.78 -8.49
C GLY A 18 15.77 41.46 -7.72
N ARG A 19 16.83 40.70 -8.02
CA ARG A 19 17.32 39.61 -7.18
C ARG A 19 17.84 40.18 -5.84
N SER A 20 17.36 39.62 -4.74
CA SER A 20 18.11 39.46 -3.49
C SER A 20 17.56 38.21 -2.81
N HIS A 21 18.29 37.10 -2.88
CA HIS A 21 19.01 36.53 -1.73
C HIS A 21 18.08 36.07 -0.61
N GLY A 22 17.80 34.77 -0.63
CA GLY A 22 16.97 34.05 0.33
C GLY A 22 16.79 32.61 -0.14
N ASP A 23 17.88 31.84 -0.07
CA ASP A 23 17.87 30.39 -0.22
C ASP A 23 16.90 29.79 0.81
N SER A 24 15.67 29.49 0.41
CA SER A 24 14.86 28.45 1.04
C SER A 24 14.81 27.27 0.10
N LYS A 25 15.97 26.59 -0.04
CA LYS A 25 16.00 25.17 -0.41
C LYS A 25 15.18 24.44 0.66
N ILE A 26 13.90 24.21 0.39
CA ILE A 26 13.17 23.16 1.07
C ILE A 26 13.92 21.90 0.67
N SER A 27 14.70 21.35 1.60
CA SER A 27 15.46 20.13 1.38
C SER A 27 14.50 19.05 0.89
N GLU A 28 14.68 18.61 -0.35
CA GLU A 28 14.13 17.35 -0.84
C GLU A 28 14.72 16.24 0.04
N LYS A 29 14.12 15.99 1.21
CA LYS A 29 14.27 14.70 1.87
C LYS A 29 13.85 13.68 0.82
N GLN A 30 14.77 12.83 0.38
CA GLN A 30 14.45 11.64 -0.41
C GLN A 30 13.24 10.97 0.23
N ILE A 31 12.08 11.10 -0.39
CA ILE A 31 10.88 10.41 0.06
C ILE A 31 11.09 8.96 -0.37
N PHE A 32 11.58 8.13 0.54
CA PHE A 32 11.74 6.71 0.26
C PHE A 32 10.37 6.11 -0.02
N LYS A 33 10.23 5.55 -1.22
CA LYS A 33 9.01 4.87 -1.65
C LYS A 33 9.03 3.46 -1.07
N ARG A 34 8.26 3.23 -0.02
CA ARG A 34 8.05 1.91 0.59
C ARG A 34 7.05 1.10 -0.22
N LYS A 35 7.08 -0.22 -0.08
CA LYS A 35 6.18 -1.13 -0.80
C LYS A 35 5.22 -1.84 0.14
N MET A 36 3.93 -1.67 -0.13
CA MET A 36 2.82 -2.33 0.53
C MET A 36 2.12 -3.25 -0.47
N VAL A 37 1.96 -4.52 -0.12
CA VAL A 37 1.30 -5.50 -0.99
C VAL A 37 0.06 -6.03 -0.28
N LEU A 38 -1.08 -5.98 -0.95
CA LEU A 38 -2.33 -6.56 -0.49
C LEU A 38 -2.45 -7.99 -1.03
N VAL A 39 -2.65 -8.95 -0.13
CA VAL A 39 -2.85 -10.36 -0.48
C VAL A 39 -4.06 -10.92 0.24
N GLY A 40 -4.59 -12.03 -0.23
CA GLY A 40 -5.82 -12.62 0.28
C GLY A 40 -6.56 -13.37 -0.81
N THR A 41 -7.49 -14.24 -0.42
CA THR A 41 -8.30 -14.99 -1.37
C THR A 41 -9.14 -14.04 -2.25
N PRO A 42 -9.69 -14.49 -3.39
CA PRO A 42 -10.66 -13.71 -4.15
C PRO A 42 -11.81 -13.22 -3.25
N ASN A 43 -12.37 -12.05 -3.60
CA ASN A 43 -13.59 -11.49 -2.99
C ASN A 43 -13.54 -11.09 -1.49
N VAL A 44 -12.37 -11.04 -0.84
CA VAL A 44 -12.25 -10.57 0.57
C VAL A 44 -12.23 -9.05 0.75
N GLY A 45 -12.36 -8.28 -0.34
CA GLY A 45 -12.36 -6.81 -0.32
C GLY A 45 -10.98 -6.15 -0.44
N LYS A 46 -9.96 -6.85 -0.97
CA LYS A 46 -8.62 -6.27 -1.24
C LYS A 46 -8.69 -4.98 -2.04
N SER A 47 -9.40 -4.99 -3.18
CA SER A 47 -9.52 -3.82 -4.06
C SER A 47 -10.29 -2.66 -3.42
N VAL A 48 -11.22 -2.94 -2.49
CA VAL A 48 -11.89 -1.90 -1.70
C VAL A 48 -10.89 -1.24 -0.75
N ILE A 49 -10.11 -2.03 -0.01
CA ILE A 49 -9.04 -1.52 0.86
C ILE A 49 -8.01 -0.74 0.06
N PHE A 50 -7.57 -1.27 -1.09
CA PHE A 50 -6.68 -0.59 -2.04
C PHE A 50 -7.22 0.81 -2.38
N ASN A 51 -8.46 0.89 -2.86
CA ASN A 51 -9.08 2.17 -3.25
C ASN A 51 -9.22 3.14 -2.08
N ARG A 52 -9.57 2.63 -0.88
CA ARG A 52 -9.61 3.46 0.33
C ARG A 52 -8.23 3.99 0.69
N LEU A 53 -7.16 3.21 0.50
CA LEU A 53 -5.79 3.63 0.78
C LEU A 53 -5.28 4.67 -0.22
N THR A 54 -5.50 4.45 -1.52
CA THR A 54 -4.89 5.20 -2.63
C THR A 54 -5.74 6.36 -3.17
N GLY A 55 -7.03 6.43 -2.83
CA GLY A 55 -7.90 7.53 -3.27
C GLY A 55 -8.35 7.41 -4.73
N ALA A 56 -8.51 6.18 -5.24
CA ALA A 56 -9.02 5.80 -6.57
C ALA A 56 -8.08 5.96 -7.77
N TYR A 57 -6.92 6.63 -7.65
CA TYR A 57 -5.93 6.65 -8.72
C TYR A 57 -5.10 5.37 -8.73
N ALA A 58 -5.42 4.47 -9.64
CA ALA A 58 -4.72 3.22 -9.89
C ALA A 58 -4.15 3.18 -11.31
N THR A 59 -2.95 2.64 -11.47
CA THR A 59 -2.43 2.21 -12.76
C THR A 59 -2.49 0.70 -12.82
N VAL A 60 -3.11 0.19 -13.88
CA VAL A 60 -3.12 -1.25 -14.19
C VAL A 60 -1.96 -1.55 -15.13
N SER A 61 -1.21 -2.59 -14.84
CA SER A 61 -0.13 -3.04 -15.70
C SER A 61 0.07 -4.54 -15.57
N ASN A 62 0.52 -5.19 -16.65
CA ASN A 62 0.94 -6.59 -16.59
C ASN A 62 2.21 -6.73 -15.75
N TYR A 63 2.26 -7.78 -14.93
CA TYR A 63 3.47 -8.15 -14.21
C TYR A 63 4.55 -8.61 -15.22
N PRO A 64 5.83 -8.21 -15.05
CA PRO A 64 6.86 -8.40 -16.07
C PRO A 64 6.95 -9.84 -16.60
N GLY A 65 6.85 -9.98 -17.93
CA GLY A 65 6.94 -11.28 -18.60
C GLY A 65 5.69 -12.15 -18.48
N THR A 66 4.55 -11.60 -18.05
CA THR A 66 3.28 -12.33 -17.89
C THR A 66 2.12 -11.52 -18.45
N THR A 67 0.94 -12.14 -18.59
CA THR A 67 -0.33 -11.47 -18.91
C THR A 67 -1.14 -11.12 -17.66
N VAL A 68 -0.60 -11.39 -16.46
CA VAL A 68 -1.29 -11.18 -15.19
C VAL A 68 -1.25 -9.71 -14.81
N GLU A 69 -2.42 -9.10 -14.68
CA GLU A 69 -2.57 -7.71 -14.26
C GLU A 69 -2.35 -7.53 -12.76
N VAL A 70 -1.65 -6.44 -12.41
CA VAL A 70 -1.54 -5.94 -11.03
C VAL A 70 -1.95 -4.47 -11.00
N PHE A 71 -2.61 -4.05 -9.92
CA PHE A 71 -3.02 -2.66 -9.73
C PHE A 71 -2.03 -1.98 -8.80
N LYS A 72 -1.50 -0.83 -9.24
CA LYS A 72 -0.55 -0.03 -8.46
C LYS A 72 -1.12 1.34 -8.18
N GLY A 73 -0.97 1.80 -6.96
CA GLY A 73 -1.34 3.15 -6.54
C GLY A 73 -0.33 3.67 -5.53
N THR A 74 -0.55 4.88 -5.05
CA THR A 74 0.28 5.44 -3.98
C THR A 74 -0.56 5.99 -2.85
N CYS A 75 -0.02 5.96 -1.64
CA CYS A 75 -0.63 6.62 -0.49
C CYS A 75 0.45 7.16 0.45
N ARG A 76 0.08 8.15 1.28
CA ARG A 76 0.93 8.62 2.37
C ARG A 76 0.40 8.14 3.71
N ILE A 77 1.25 7.50 4.50
CA ILE A 77 0.93 6.98 5.83
C ILE A 77 2.07 7.34 6.78
N GLY A 78 1.78 8.08 7.85
CA GLY A 78 2.78 8.41 8.87
C GLY A 78 3.96 9.26 8.38
N GLY A 79 3.78 10.02 7.29
CA GLY A 79 4.82 10.83 6.64
C GLY A 79 5.62 10.10 5.54
N GLU A 80 5.42 8.79 5.38
CA GLU A 80 6.10 7.95 4.39
C GLU A 80 5.21 7.78 3.14
N LEU A 81 5.83 7.67 1.96
CA LEU A 81 5.15 7.36 0.70
C LEU A 81 5.19 5.84 0.46
N PHE A 82 4.03 5.24 0.24
CA PHE A 82 3.90 3.84 -0.12
C PHE A 82 3.48 3.69 -1.58
N GLU A 83 4.14 2.80 -2.32
CA GLU A 83 3.53 2.06 -3.41
C GLU A 83 2.61 1.01 -2.82
N VAL A 84 1.34 1.04 -3.19
CA VAL A 84 0.37 0.01 -2.83
C VAL A 84 0.14 -0.85 -4.06
N VAL A 85 0.28 -2.16 -3.92
CA VAL A 85 0.02 -3.13 -4.97
C VAL A 85 -1.14 -4.03 -4.55
N ASP A 86 -2.23 -4.04 -5.32
CA ASP A 86 -3.28 -5.05 -5.23
C ASP A 86 -2.93 -6.21 -6.16
N THR A 87 -2.82 -7.41 -5.59
CA THR A 87 -2.46 -8.62 -6.33
C THR A 87 -3.70 -9.43 -6.67
N PRO A 88 -3.62 -10.32 -7.66
CA PRO A 88 -4.60 -11.38 -7.82
C PRO A 88 -4.83 -12.15 -6.51
N GLY A 89 -6.00 -12.80 -6.42
CA GLY A 89 -6.32 -13.64 -5.29
C GLY A 89 -5.40 -14.87 -5.23
N MET A 90 -5.00 -15.24 -4.01
CA MET A 90 -4.25 -16.48 -3.75
C MET A 90 -4.83 -17.20 -2.54
N TYR A 91 -4.80 -18.53 -2.56
CA TYR A 91 -5.27 -19.37 -1.46
C TYR A 91 -4.15 -19.90 -0.56
N SER A 92 -2.93 -20.00 -1.09
CA SER A 92 -1.75 -20.45 -0.33
C SER A 92 -0.46 -19.97 -0.98
N LEU A 93 0.67 -20.06 -0.27
CA LEU A 93 2.00 -19.82 -0.85
C LEU A 93 2.49 -20.96 -1.78
N MET A 94 1.69 -22.02 -1.96
CA MET A 94 1.88 -23.07 -2.96
C MET A 94 0.95 -22.80 -4.15
N PRO A 95 1.43 -22.12 -5.21
CA PRO A 95 0.57 -21.63 -6.28
C PRO A 95 0.15 -22.76 -7.20
N ILE A 96 -1.12 -22.79 -7.59
CA ILE A 96 -1.67 -23.70 -8.60
C ILE A 96 -2.07 -23.00 -9.90
N THR A 97 -2.22 -21.67 -9.88
CA THR A 97 -2.48 -20.86 -11.08
C THR A 97 -1.31 -19.93 -11.43
N GLU A 98 -1.35 -19.34 -12.63
CA GLU A 98 -0.36 -18.33 -13.04
C GLU A 98 -0.47 -17.06 -12.18
N GLU A 99 -1.69 -16.63 -11.87
CA GLU A 99 -1.96 -15.46 -11.04
C GLU A 99 -1.41 -15.62 -9.62
N GLU A 100 -1.57 -16.82 -9.04
CA GLU A 100 -0.98 -17.15 -7.74
C GLU A 100 0.54 -17.19 -7.80
N ARG A 101 1.11 -17.73 -8.90
CA ARG A 101 2.56 -17.76 -9.13
C ARG A 101 3.13 -16.34 -9.20
N VAL A 102 2.46 -15.43 -9.90
CA VAL A 102 2.84 -14.01 -9.97
C VAL A 102 2.77 -13.36 -8.60
N THR A 103 1.67 -13.56 -7.86
CA THR A 103 1.51 -13.02 -6.50
C THR A 103 2.62 -13.50 -5.56
N ARG A 104 2.92 -14.80 -5.56
CA ARG A 104 4.05 -15.36 -4.79
C ARG A 104 5.39 -14.78 -5.21
N THR A 105 5.63 -14.65 -6.51
CA THR A 105 6.88 -14.10 -7.05
C THR A 105 7.08 -12.67 -6.59
N LEU A 106 6.03 -11.85 -6.64
CA LEU A 106 6.04 -10.48 -6.16
C LEU A 106 6.40 -10.42 -4.67
N LEU A 107 5.76 -11.24 -3.84
CA LEU A 107 6.05 -11.29 -2.39
C LEU A 107 7.51 -11.65 -2.07
N LEU A 108 8.09 -12.62 -2.79
CA LEU A 108 9.42 -13.13 -2.47
C LEU A 108 10.55 -12.30 -3.10
N ASN A 109 10.35 -11.78 -4.32
CA ASN A 109 11.40 -11.10 -5.07
C ASN A 109 11.42 -9.59 -4.83
N GLU A 110 10.25 -8.96 -4.66
CA GLU A 110 10.18 -7.50 -4.51
C GLU A 110 10.35 -7.01 -3.07
N LYS A 111 10.45 -7.95 -2.10
CA LYS A 111 10.73 -7.69 -0.67
C LYS A 111 9.91 -6.53 -0.10
N PRO A 112 8.57 -6.67 -0.02
CA PRO A 112 7.71 -5.61 0.45
C PRO A 112 8.05 -5.18 1.89
N ASP A 113 7.92 -3.90 2.21
CA ASP A 113 8.06 -3.37 3.58
C ASP A 113 6.93 -3.85 4.49
N ILE A 114 5.75 -4.10 3.91
CA ILE A 114 4.59 -4.64 4.61
C ILE A 114 3.67 -5.43 3.66
N VAL A 115 3.17 -6.55 4.15
CA VAL A 115 2.15 -7.37 3.48
C VAL A 115 0.85 -7.25 4.27
N LEU A 116 -0.19 -6.68 3.66
CA LEU A 116 -1.53 -6.66 4.23
C LEU A 116 -2.27 -7.92 3.78
N HIS A 117 -2.35 -8.90 4.66
CA HIS A 117 -3.14 -10.10 4.40
C HIS A 117 -4.60 -9.83 4.77
N VAL A 118 -5.44 -9.68 3.76
CA VAL A 118 -6.88 -9.42 3.91
C VAL A 118 -7.63 -10.75 3.97
N VAL A 119 -8.45 -10.93 5.00
CA VAL A 119 -9.31 -12.10 5.20
C VAL A 119 -10.75 -11.68 5.44
N ASP A 120 -11.70 -12.54 5.09
CA ASP A 120 -13.12 -12.37 5.40
C ASP A 120 -13.40 -12.86 6.83
N ALA A 121 -13.94 -11.96 7.67
CA ALA A 121 -14.34 -12.23 9.05
C ALA A 121 -15.29 -13.43 9.19
N LYS A 122 -16.19 -13.65 8.22
CA LYS A 122 -17.14 -14.78 8.24
C LYS A 122 -16.43 -16.13 8.10
N ASN A 123 -15.29 -16.14 7.41
CA ASN A 123 -14.53 -17.34 7.03
C ASN A 123 -13.14 -17.39 7.67
N LEU A 124 -12.93 -16.65 8.77
CA LEU A 124 -11.63 -16.37 9.37
C LEU A 124 -10.78 -17.63 9.58
N GLU A 125 -11.30 -18.64 10.27
CA GLU A 125 -10.56 -19.86 10.64
C GLU A 125 -9.91 -20.55 9.44
N ARG A 126 -10.63 -20.66 8.32
CA ARG A 126 -10.11 -21.28 7.08
C ARG A 126 -8.96 -20.46 6.49
N MET A 127 -9.07 -19.14 6.53
CA MET A 127 -8.12 -18.22 5.90
C MET A 127 -6.86 -17.97 6.77
N LEU A 128 -6.89 -18.30 8.06
CA LEU A 128 -5.73 -18.17 8.94
C LEU A 128 -4.56 -19.08 8.52
N SER A 129 -4.83 -20.20 7.85
CA SER A 129 -3.79 -21.09 7.31
C SER A 129 -2.78 -20.36 6.42
N MET A 130 -3.24 -19.50 5.51
CA MET A 130 -2.37 -18.69 4.66
C MET A 130 -1.63 -17.61 5.45
N THR A 131 -2.24 -17.07 6.51
CA THR A 131 -1.58 -16.11 7.41
C THR A 131 -0.32 -16.71 8.04
N LEU A 132 -0.44 -17.95 8.51
CA LEU A 132 0.68 -18.68 9.10
C LEU A 132 1.78 -18.94 8.07
N GLN A 133 1.43 -19.38 6.85
CA GLN A 133 2.41 -19.56 5.78
C GLN A 133 3.19 -18.28 5.45
N LEU A 134 2.49 -17.15 5.33
CA LEU A 134 3.12 -15.84 5.06
C LEU A 134 4.06 -15.44 6.21
N LYS A 135 3.65 -15.67 7.46
CA LYS A 135 4.45 -15.40 8.66
C LYS A 135 5.69 -16.30 8.72
N GLU A 136 5.54 -17.60 8.51
CA GLU A 136 6.62 -18.60 8.52
C GLU A 136 7.63 -18.39 7.38
N ALA A 137 7.18 -17.84 6.25
CA ALA A 137 8.05 -17.38 5.16
C ALA A 137 8.87 -16.12 5.52
N GLY A 138 8.70 -15.57 6.72
CA GLY A 138 9.45 -14.41 7.21
C GLY A 138 8.99 -13.07 6.64
N LEU A 139 7.80 -13.02 6.01
CA LEU A 139 7.26 -11.79 5.44
C LEU A 139 6.79 -10.81 6.54
N PRO A 140 6.86 -9.48 6.30
CA PRO A 140 6.37 -8.47 7.24
C PRO A 140 4.84 -8.34 7.20
N VAL A 141 4.14 -9.34 7.74
CA VAL A 141 2.68 -9.47 7.62
C VAL A 141 1.92 -8.66 8.68
N MET A 142 0.83 -8.04 8.26
CA MET A 142 -0.27 -7.55 9.09
C MET A 142 -1.57 -8.18 8.62
N LEU A 143 -2.34 -8.75 9.54
CA LEU A 143 -3.65 -9.34 9.23
C LEU A 143 -4.74 -8.26 9.25
N VAL A 144 -5.52 -8.21 8.18
CA VAL A 144 -6.69 -7.32 8.06
C VAL A 144 -7.93 -8.20 8.00
N VAL A 145 -8.66 -8.27 9.11
CA VAL A 145 -9.92 -9.02 9.22
C VAL A 145 -11.05 -8.12 8.73
N ASN A 146 -11.39 -8.25 7.45
CA ASN A 146 -12.38 -7.42 6.78
C ASN A 146 -13.79 -8.02 6.87
N MET A 147 -14.83 -7.24 6.53
CA MET A 147 -16.24 -7.64 6.59
C MET A 147 -16.74 -7.90 8.03
N MET A 148 -16.23 -7.16 9.00
CA MET A 148 -16.64 -7.26 10.42
C MET A 148 -18.14 -7.00 10.63
N ASP A 149 -18.73 -6.12 9.81
CA ASP A 149 -20.16 -5.82 9.79
C ASP A 149 -21.00 -7.00 9.32
N GLU A 150 -20.54 -7.72 8.29
CA GLU A 150 -21.23 -8.92 7.81
C GLU A 150 -21.10 -10.08 8.82
N ALA A 151 -19.94 -10.23 9.45
CA ALA A 151 -19.76 -11.19 10.54
C ALA A 151 -20.70 -10.89 11.73
N GLN A 152 -20.82 -9.62 12.11
CA GLN A 152 -21.75 -9.20 13.17
C GLN A 152 -23.21 -9.50 12.81
N GLN A 153 -23.62 -9.29 11.55
CA GLN A 153 -24.98 -9.57 11.08
C GLN A 153 -25.37 -11.06 11.21
N ILE A 154 -24.39 -11.97 11.09
CA ILE A 154 -24.62 -13.41 11.26
C ILE A 154 -24.35 -13.89 12.70
N GLY A 155 -24.20 -12.96 13.65
CA GLY A 155 -23.98 -13.28 15.07
C GLY A 155 -22.57 -13.77 15.39
N ARG A 156 -21.58 -13.50 14.54
CA ARG A 156 -20.18 -13.88 14.75
C ARG A 156 -19.41 -12.70 15.35
N GLU A 157 -18.95 -12.89 16.58
CA GLU A 157 -18.05 -11.94 17.26
C GLU A 157 -16.60 -12.39 17.12
N ILE A 158 -15.71 -11.43 16.83
CA ILE A 158 -14.28 -11.68 16.66
C ILE A 158 -13.52 -10.74 17.57
N ASP A 159 -12.84 -11.32 18.56
CA ASP A 159 -11.93 -10.60 19.44
C ASP A 159 -10.58 -10.38 18.72
N ILE A 160 -10.39 -9.16 18.21
CA ILE A 160 -9.20 -8.76 17.46
C ILE A 160 -7.95 -8.75 18.34
N GLU A 161 -8.06 -8.41 19.62
CA GLU A 161 -6.92 -8.34 20.54
C GLU A 161 -6.43 -9.75 20.90
N LYS A 162 -7.36 -10.65 21.19
CA LYS A 162 -7.04 -12.07 21.42
C LYS A 162 -6.47 -12.72 20.18
N LEU A 163 -7.01 -12.41 19.00
CA LEU A 163 -6.48 -12.91 17.72
C LEU A 163 -5.04 -12.42 17.46
N GLU A 164 -4.76 -11.15 17.75
CA GLU A 164 -3.42 -10.57 17.66
C GLU A 164 -2.44 -11.27 18.60
N ALA A 165 -2.83 -11.50 19.85
CA ALA A 165 -2.01 -12.20 20.83
C ALA A 165 -1.70 -13.65 20.41
N LEU A 166 -2.68 -14.36 19.84
CA LEU A 166 -2.53 -15.76 19.42
C LEU A 166 -1.66 -15.91 18.16
N ILE A 167 -1.85 -15.05 17.16
CA ILE A 167 -1.09 -15.14 15.90
C ILE A 167 0.30 -14.51 16.05
N GLY A 168 0.47 -13.52 16.93
CA GLY A 168 1.74 -12.85 17.16
C GLY A 168 2.16 -11.91 16.02
N ILE A 169 1.20 -11.41 15.24
CA ILE A 169 1.39 -10.34 14.25
C ILE A 169 0.31 -9.29 14.44
N PRO A 170 0.49 -8.04 13.99
CA PRO A 170 -0.56 -7.02 14.12
C PRO A 170 -1.83 -7.44 13.37
N VAL A 171 -2.98 -7.21 14.00
CA VAL A 171 -4.32 -7.49 13.46
C VAL A 171 -5.17 -6.22 13.49
N VAL A 172 -5.94 -5.98 12.44
CA VAL A 172 -6.90 -4.88 12.35
C VAL A 172 -8.24 -5.42 11.83
N GLY A 173 -9.33 -5.15 12.56
CA GLY A 173 -10.68 -5.40 12.08
C GLY A 173 -11.19 -4.24 11.21
N THR A 174 -11.80 -4.52 10.06
CA THR A 174 -12.33 -3.51 9.14
C THR A 174 -13.70 -3.86 8.58
N SER A 175 -14.44 -2.82 8.20
CA SER A 175 -15.55 -2.90 7.25
C SER A 175 -15.23 -1.92 6.12
N ALA A 176 -14.36 -2.32 5.20
CA ALA A 176 -13.76 -1.41 4.22
C ALA A 176 -14.80 -0.75 3.29
N ALA A 177 -15.87 -1.48 2.95
CA ALA A 177 -17.00 -0.96 2.20
C ALA A 177 -17.64 0.25 2.92
N LEU A 178 -17.79 0.15 4.24
CA LEU A 178 -18.31 1.20 5.13
C LEU A 178 -17.23 2.20 5.60
N ASN A 179 -16.00 2.09 5.10
CA ASN A 179 -14.83 2.88 5.53
C ASN A 179 -14.51 2.80 7.04
N ARG A 180 -14.95 1.74 7.74
CA ARG A 180 -14.66 1.57 9.18
C ARG A 180 -13.37 0.79 9.39
N GLY A 181 -12.58 1.20 10.39
CA GLY A 181 -11.29 0.59 10.73
C GLY A 181 -10.11 1.05 9.86
N MET A 182 -10.35 1.86 8.81
CA MET A 182 -9.30 2.30 7.89
C MET A 182 -8.28 3.25 8.54
N ASP A 183 -8.72 4.13 9.44
CA ASP A 183 -7.80 5.02 10.16
C ASP A 183 -6.91 4.24 11.14
N LEU A 184 -7.48 3.24 11.81
CA LEU A 184 -6.73 2.32 12.66
C LEU A 184 -5.72 1.52 11.85
N LEU A 185 -6.11 1.03 10.66
CA LEU A 185 -5.20 0.35 9.72
C LEU A 185 -4.01 1.26 9.39
N ARG A 186 -4.25 2.49 8.93
CA ARG A 186 -3.17 3.46 8.61
C ARG A 186 -2.26 3.69 9.81
N LYS A 187 -2.83 3.85 11.01
CA LYS A 187 -2.06 4.04 12.25
C LYS A 187 -1.19 2.83 12.56
N LYS A 188 -1.72 1.60 12.52
CA LYS A 188 -0.95 0.38 12.77
C LYS A 188 0.14 0.18 11.71
N VAL A 189 -0.13 0.46 10.43
CA VAL A 189 0.87 0.41 9.36
C VAL A 189 2.05 1.35 9.67
N ALA A 190 1.75 2.61 10.00
CA ALA A 190 2.80 3.59 10.35
C ALA A 190 3.67 3.12 11.53
N GLN A 191 3.05 2.55 12.56
CA GLN A 191 3.76 2.04 13.74
C GLN A 191 4.61 0.81 13.40
N TYR A 192 4.06 -0.14 12.65
CA TYR A 192 4.72 -1.38 12.30
C TYR A 192 5.97 -1.15 11.46
N VAL A 193 5.86 -0.32 10.43
CA VAL A 193 6.96 0.01 9.52
C VAL A 193 8.07 0.79 10.26
N LYS A 194 7.71 1.73 11.15
CA LYS A 194 8.69 2.44 11.98
C LYS A 194 9.48 1.50 12.89
N LYS A 195 8.82 0.54 13.54
CA LYS A 195 9.47 -0.43 14.43
C LYS A 195 10.46 -1.35 13.71
N ARG A 196 10.21 -1.66 12.43
CA ARG A 196 11.09 -2.53 11.62
C ARG A 196 12.29 -1.80 11.01
N ALA A 197 12.24 -0.47 10.95
CA ALA A 197 13.33 0.36 10.43
C ALA A 197 14.33 0.80 11.51
N ALA A 198 13.98 0.62 12.79
CA ALA A 198 14.83 0.84 13.95
C ALA A 198 15.60 -0.44 14.30
#